data_AF-A0A9J6G083-F1
#
_entry.id   AF-A0A9J6G083-F1
#
_cell.length_a   1.000
_cell.length_b   1.000
_cell.length_c   1.000
_cell.angle_alpha   90.00
_cell.angle_beta   90.00
_cell.angle_gamma   90.00
#
_symmetry.space_group_name_H-M   'P 1'
#
loop_
_entity.id
_entity.type
_entity.pdbx_description
1 polymer ?
#
loop_
_entity_poly.entity_id
_entity_poly.type
_entity_poly.pdbx_seq_one_letter_code
_entity_poly.pdbx_strand_id
1 'polypeptide(L)'
;MLFIHDLKSQGPKRKQKTSTARLFSHASRVVFALGLGLFILIKFSLVLLSSEVVLAGLGLRNTIALHAPTASNGRPVSKAPPSNFSCDGRPYGYYADVELECAYFHVCTVKPGADGWRVFVANSFRCEEDHVFDQEQFECRERDEALPCSQAEAYYGGNSVWN
;
A
#
# COMPACT_ATOMS: atom_id res chain seq x y z
N MET A 1 67.73 47.03 -32.92
CA MET A 1 68.06 46.43 -34.24
C MET A 1 69.01 45.26 -33.98
N LEU A 2 68.90 44.19 -34.76
CA LEU A 2 69.69 42.94 -34.71
C LEU A 2 69.30 41.90 -33.65
N PHE A 3 69.31 40.58 -33.88
CA PHE A 3 69.28 39.70 -35.07
C PHE A 3 68.89 38.30 -34.53
N ILE A 4 68.32 37.47 -35.40
CA ILE A 4 67.89 36.08 -35.16
C ILE A 4 69.11 35.18 -34.85
N HIS A 5 68.96 34.17 -33.98
CA HIS A 5 69.53 32.83 -34.22
C HIS A 5 68.65 31.72 -33.63
N ASP A 6 68.51 30.69 -34.45
CA ASP A 6 67.69 29.47 -34.38
C ASP A 6 68.25 28.42 -33.40
N LEU A 7 67.40 27.74 -32.63
CA LEU A 7 67.69 26.43 -32.02
C LEU A 7 66.45 25.51 -31.98
N LYS A 8 66.28 24.80 -33.10
CA LYS A 8 65.75 23.43 -33.23
C LYS A 8 65.79 22.56 -31.96
N SER A 9 64.66 21.98 -31.53
CA SER A 9 64.62 20.65 -30.89
C SER A 9 63.19 20.12 -30.60
N GLN A 10 62.83 19.05 -31.31
CA GLN A 10 62.03 17.89 -30.87
C GLN A 10 60.53 18.07 -30.52
N GLY A 11 59.68 17.64 -31.47
CA GLY A 11 58.25 17.45 -31.26
C GLY A 11 57.90 16.23 -30.38
N PRO A 12 56.76 16.25 -29.67
CA PRO A 12 56.28 15.10 -28.92
C PRO A 12 55.55 14.11 -29.85
N LYS A 13 56.07 12.88 -29.90
CA LYS A 13 55.52 11.73 -30.63
C LYS A 13 54.09 11.43 -30.15
N ARG A 14 53.14 11.33 -31.09
CA ARG A 14 51.81 10.72 -30.85
C ARG A 14 52.00 9.32 -30.26
N LYS A 15 51.48 9.09 -29.05
CA LYS A 15 51.34 7.74 -28.51
C LYS A 15 50.37 6.95 -29.40
N GLN A 16 50.91 6.02 -30.18
CA GLN A 16 50.16 5.00 -30.88
C GLN A 16 49.59 4.05 -29.82
N LYS A 17 48.33 4.23 -29.44
CA LYS A 17 47.61 3.28 -28.60
C LYS A 17 47.26 2.08 -29.48
N THR A 18 47.99 1.00 -29.31
CA THR A 18 47.83 -0.30 -29.94
C THR A 18 46.37 -0.77 -29.85
N SER A 19 45.77 -1.01 -31.02
CA SER A 19 44.42 -1.55 -31.17
C SER A 19 44.40 -3.04 -30.80
N THR A 20 44.23 -3.35 -29.52
CA THR A 20 43.88 -4.70 -29.02
C THR A 20 42.37 -4.87 -28.82
N ALA A 21 41.54 -4.00 -29.39
CA ALA A 21 40.09 -4.00 -29.19
C ALA A 21 39.27 -4.66 -30.33
N ARG A 22 39.89 -5.49 -31.18
CA ARG A 22 39.18 -6.20 -32.26
C ARG A 22 39.35 -7.72 -32.20
N LEU A 23 39.30 -8.29 -31.00
CA LEU A 23 39.24 -9.74 -30.80
C LEU A 23 38.29 -10.10 -29.64
N PHE A 24 37.18 -9.38 -29.48
CA PHE A 24 36.00 -9.94 -28.79
C PHE A 24 35.08 -10.52 -29.86
N SER A 25 35.31 -11.81 -30.11
CA SER A 25 34.67 -12.65 -31.12
C SER A 25 33.15 -12.51 -31.10
N HIS A 26 32.51 -12.55 -32.29
CA HIS A 26 31.06 -12.72 -32.45
C HIS A 26 30.51 -13.86 -31.57
N ALA A 27 31.31 -14.91 -31.32
CA ALA A 27 30.95 -16.01 -30.44
C ALA A 27 30.66 -15.56 -28.99
N SER A 28 31.41 -14.58 -28.44
CA SER A 28 31.08 -14.04 -27.11
C SER A 28 29.73 -13.35 -27.11
N ARG A 29 29.42 -12.52 -28.12
CA ARG A 29 28.12 -11.84 -28.20
C ARG A 29 26.95 -12.81 -28.31
N VAL A 30 27.10 -13.90 -29.06
CA VAL A 30 26.09 -14.96 -29.18
C VAL A 30 25.95 -15.73 -27.87
N VAL A 31 27.04 -16.10 -27.21
CA VAL A 31 27.01 -16.77 -25.89
C VAL A 31 26.37 -15.88 -24.82
N PHE A 32 26.67 -14.57 -24.82
CA PHE A 32 26.03 -13.60 -23.92
C PHE A 32 24.54 -13.44 -24.22
N ALA A 33 24.13 -13.39 -25.49
CA ALA A 33 22.72 -13.29 -25.88
C ALA A 33 21.92 -14.55 -25.53
N LEU A 34 22.49 -15.74 -25.76
CA LEU A 34 21.88 -17.02 -25.39
C LEU A 34 21.80 -17.18 -23.86
N GLY A 35 22.83 -16.75 -23.12
CA GLY A 35 22.83 -16.73 -21.66
C GLY A 35 21.80 -15.76 -21.08
N LEU A 36 21.67 -14.57 -21.66
CA LEU A 36 20.66 -13.59 -21.27
C LEU A 36 19.24 -14.09 -21.56
N GLY A 37 19.03 -14.71 -22.74
CA GLY A 37 17.75 -15.32 -23.10
C GLY A 37 17.35 -16.44 -22.15
N LEU A 38 18.28 -17.36 -21.83
CA LEU A 38 18.03 -18.44 -20.87
C LEU A 38 17.75 -17.90 -19.46
N PHE A 39 18.45 -16.85 -19.02
CA PHE A 39 18.21 -16.21 -17.72
C PHE A 39 16.84 -15.51 -17.65
N ILE A 40 16.41 -14.87 -18.74
CA ILE A 40 15.07 -14.26 -18.85
C ILE A 40 14.00 -15.35 -18.81
N LEU A 41 14.18 -16.46 -19.53
CA LEU A 41 13.24 -17.58 -19.51
C LEU A 41 13.15 -18.24 -18.12
N ILE A 42 14.28 -18.44 -17.43
CA ILE A 42 14.31 -18.98 -16.06
C ILE A 42 13.62 -18.02 -15.09
N LYS A 43 13.88 -16.71 -15.17
CA LYS A 43 13.19 -15.71 -14.35
C LYS A 43 11.70 -15.66 -14.65
N PHE A 44 11.30 -15.75 -15.91
CA PHE A 44 9.90 -15.76 -16.31
C PHE A 44 9.18 -17.00 -15.78
N SER A 45 9.81 -18.18 -15.89
CA SER A 45 9.30 -19.43 -15.28
C SER A 45 9.22 -19.35 -13.76
N LEU A 46 10.21 -18.77 -13.07
CA LEU A 46 10.17 -18.55 -11.62
C LEU A 46 9.08 -17.55 -11.20
N VAL A 47 8.83 -16.52 -12.00
CA VAL A 47 7.74 -15.54 -11.79
C VAL A 47 6.38 -16.21 -12.01
N LEU A 48 6.24 -17.13 -12.97
CA LEU A 48 5.00 -17.88 -13.18
C LEU A 48 4.75 -18.96 -12.13
N LEU A 49 5.82 -19.45 -11.47
CA LEU A 49 5.73 -20.38 -10.34
C LEU A 49 5.60 -19.65 -8.99
N SER A 50 5.67 -18.33 -8.96
CA SER A 50 5.34 -17.58 -7.74
C SER A 50 3.83 -17.65 -7.49
N SER A 51 3.46 -17.82 -6.23
CA SER A 51 2.06 -17.94 -5.82
C SER A 51 1.23 -16.75 -6.28
N GLU A 52 1.81 -15.55 -6.30
CA GLU A 52 1.13 -14.31 -6.68
C GLU A 52 0.55 -14.33 -8.10
N VAL A 53 1.29 -14.87 -9.09
CA VAL A 53 0.83 -14.90 -10.50
C VAL A 53 -0.16 -16.03 -10.75
N VAL A 54 0.07 -17.20 -10.13
CA VAL A 54 -0.85 -18.36 -10.22
C VAL A 54 -2.22 -18.00 -9.62
N LEU A 55 -2.25 -17.37 -8.44
CA LEU A 55 -3.50 -16.94 -7.82
C LEU A 55 -4.24 -15.88 -8.66
N ALA A 56 -3.50 -14.91 -9.22
CA ALA A 56 -4.07 -13.90 -10.10
C ALA A 56 -4.67 -14.51 -11.38
N GLY A 57 -3.99 -15.49 -12.00
CA GLY A 57 -4.44 -16.16 -13.22
C GLY A 57 -5.62 -17.12 -13.02
N LEU A 58 -5.72 -17.76 -11.86
CA LEU A 58 -6.83 -18.66 -11.52
C LEU A 58 -8.10 -17.91 -11.05
N GLY A 59 -8.07 -16.58 -10.99
CA GLY A 59 -9.20 -15.78 -10.49
C GLY A 59 -9.52 -16.01 -9.00
N LEU A 60 -8.74 -16.84 -8.31
CA LEU A 60 -8.72 -16.95 -6.87
C LEU A 60 -8.07 -15.67 -6.32
N ARG A 61 -8.89 -14.63 -6.19
CA ARG A 61 -8.59 -13.57 -5.24
C ARG A 61 -8.54 -14.24 -3.86
N ASN A 62 -7.33 -14.53 -3.37
CA ASN A 62 -7.15 -14.53 -1.93
C ASN A 62 -7.44 -13.10 -1.50
N THR A 63 -8.70 -12.80 -1.20
CA THR A 63 -9.05 -11.67 -0.37
C THR A 63 -8.57 -12.02 1.03
N ILE A 64 -7.26 -11.95 1.24
CA ILE A 64 -6.80 -11.40 2.50
C ILE A 64 -7.39 -9.99 2.44
N ALA A 65 -8.56 -9.81 3.05
CA ALA A 65 -9.06 -8.49 3.34
C ALA A 65 -7.86 -7.77 3.92
N LEU A 66 -7.39 -6.74 3.20
CA LEU A 66 -6.36 -5.84 3.67
C LEU A 66 -6.80 -5.50 5.09
N HIS A 67 -6.06 -6.01 6.08
CA HIS A 67 -6.41 -5.81 7.46
C HIS A 67 -6.42 -4.29 7.62
N ALA A 68 -7.62 -3.73 7.74
CA ALA A 68 -7.78 -2.40 8.27
C ALA A 68 -7.03 -2.42 9.62
N PRO A 69 -6.27 -1.36 9.92
CA PRO A 69 -5.47 -1.35 11.13
C PRO A 69 -6.36 -1.68 12.33
N THR A 70 -5.95 -2.75 13.03
CA THR A 70 -6.36 -3.27 14.34
C THR A 70 -7.24 -2.32 15.18
N ALA A 71 -8.38 -2.73 15.74
CA ALA A 71 -8.99 -4.05 15.84
C ALA A 71 -10.50 -3.91 16.06
N SER A 72 -11.35 -4.41 15.16
CA SER A 72 -12.76 -4.54 15.50
C SER A 72 -13.19 -5.99 15.42
N ASN A 73 -13.04 -6.69 16.54
CA ASN A 73 -13.68 -7.98 16.86
C ASN A 73 -15.22 -7.96 16.74
N GLY A 74 -15.82 -6.81 16.45
CA GLY A 74 -17.23 -6.71 16.07
C GLY A 74 -17.58 -7.48 14.79
N ARG A 75 -18.77 -8.06 14.78
CA ARG A 75 -19.33 -8.80 13.65
C ARG A 75 -20.00 -7.85 12.67
N PRO A 76 -19.75 -7.94 11.36
CA PRO A 76 -20.45 -7.13 10.37
C PRO A 76 -21.95 -7.46 10.35
N VAL A 77 -22.79 -6.43 10.23
CA VAL A 77 -24.25 -6.57 10.08
C VAL A 77 -24.71 -5.97 8.76
N SER A 78 -25.70 -6.59 8.13
CA SER A 78 -26.27 -6.08 6.87
C SER A 78 -27.03 -4.78 7.06
N LYS A 79 -27.61 -4.59 8.25
CA LYS A 79 -28.36 -3.40 8.65
C LYS A 79 -28.31 -3.25 10.17
N ALA A 80 -27.86 -2.09 10.65
CA ALA A 80 -27.97 -1.73 12.06
C ALA A 80 -29.42 -1.32 12.41
N PRO A 81 -29.81 -1.39 13.70
CA PRO A 81 -31.01 -0.70 14.17
C PRO A 81 -31.01 0.78 13.77
N PRO A 82 -32.18 1.41 13.57
CA PRO A 82 -32.25 2.83 13.28
C PRO A 82 -31.64 3.66 14.41
N SER A 83 -30.82 4.65 14.05
CA SER A 83 -30.23 5.66 14.93
C SER A 83 -29.98 6.95 14.13
N ASN A 84 -29.63 8.03 14.81
CA ASN A 84 -29.26 9.30 14.19
C ASN A 84 -27.79 9.34 13.72
N PHE A 85 -27.07 8.22 13.77
CA PHE A 85 -25.69 8.16 13.31
C PHE A 85 -25.58 8.40 11.80
N SER A 86 -24.65 9.28 11.39
CA SER A 86 -24.30 9.51 9.98
C SER A 86 -22.80 9.68 9.79
N CYS A 87 -22.30 9.21 8.65
CA CYS A 87 -20.94 9.43 8.18
C CYS A 87 -20.74 10.78 7.45
N ASP A 88 -21.79 11.57 7.29
CA ASP A 88 -21.70 12.87 6.62
C ASP A 88 -20.73 13.81 7.34
N GLY A 89 -19.77 14.34 6.59
CA GLY A 89 -18.73 15.22 7.13
C GLY A 89 -17.69 14.52 8.02
N ARG A 90 -17.76 13.19 8.16
CA ARG A 90 -16.78 12.40 8.91
C ARG A 90 -15.69 11.85 7.99
N PRO A 91 -14.41 11.93 8.37
CA PRO A 91 -13.34 11.28 7.63
C PRO A 91 -13.46 9.75 7.74
N TYR A 92 -12.61 9.03 7.00
CA TYR A 92 -12.46 7.59 7.18
C TYR A 92 -12.15 7.29 8.66
N GLY A 93 -12.83 6.30 9.24
CA GLY A 93 -12.64 5.96 10.64
C GLY A 93 -13.77 5.12 11.23
N TYR A 94 -13.60 4.79 12.50
CA TYR A 94 -14.49 3.98 13.33
C TYR A 94 -15.21 4.87 14.33
N TYR A 95 -16.53 4.74 14.40
CA TYR A 95 -17.38 5.60 15.20
C TYR A 95 -18.38 4.77 15.98
N ALA A 96 -18.30 4.84 17.30
CA ALA A 96 -19.28 4.26 18.22
C ALA A 96 -20.65 4.90 18.00
N ASP A 97 -21.72 4.11 17.97
CA ASP A 97 -23.09 4.64 17.95
C ASP A 97 -23.61 4.78 19.38
N VAL A 98 -23.63 6.01 19.90
CA VAL A 98 -24.03 6.30 21.27
C VAL A 98 -25.52 6.07 21.49
N GLU A 99 -26.36 6.26 20.47
CA GLU A 99 -27.80 6.00 20.56
C GLU A 99 -28.11 4.51 20.67
N LEU A 100 -27.22 3.67 20.13
CA LEU A 100 -27.26 2.21 20.26
C LEU A 100 -26.37 1.69 21.40
N GLU A 101 -26.11 2.53 22.41
CA GLU A 101 -25.31 2.22 23.60
C GLU A 101 -23.93 1.64 23.30
N CYS A 102 -23.34 2.01 22.16
CA CYS A 102 -22.06 1.52 21.66
C CYS A 102 -22.02 -0.01 21.44
N ALA A 103 -23.17 -0.70 21.51
CA ALA A 103 -23.28 -2.10 21.08
C ALA A 103 -23.07 -2.25 19.57
N TYR A 104 -23.25 -1.14 18.83
CA TYR A 104 -22.94 -1.00 17.42
C TYR A 104 -21.91 0.11 17.22
N PHE A 105 -21.12 -0.04 16.17
CA PHE A 105 -20.23 0.98 15.66
C PHE A 105 -20.21 0.94 14.13
N HIS A 106 -19.72 2.01 13.53
CA HIS A 106 -19.73 2.20 12.10
C HIS A 106 -18.35 2.57 11.59
N VAL A 107 -17.94 1.95 10.49
CA VAL A 107 -16.76 2.35 9.73
C VAL A 107 -17.21 3.23 8.58
N CYS A 108 -16.89 4.52 8.67
CA CYS A 108 -17.18 5.49 7.61
C CYS A 108 -16.16 5.36 6.50
N THR A 109 -16.65 5.24 5.27
CA THR A 109 -15.82 5.19 4.06
C THR A 109 -16.34 6.18 3.04
N VAL A 110 -15.44 6.73 2.22
CA VAL A 110 -15.81 7.61 1.09
C VAL A 110 -15.74 6.80 -0.20
N LYS A 111 -16.81 6.79 -0.96
CA LYS A 111 -16.89 6.15 -2.28
C LYS A 111 -17.23 7.18 -3.36
N PRO A 112 -16.76 7.00 -4.61
CA PRO A 112 -17.27 7.77 -5.74
C PRO A 112 -18.75 7.43 -5.97
N GLY A 113 -19.59 8.45 -6.01
CA GLY A 113 -20.97 8.38 -6.45
C GLY A 113 -21.07 8.25 -7.97
N ALA A 114 -22.23 7.81 -8.45
CA ALA A 114 -22.49 7.64 -9.88
C ALA A 114 -22.44 8.96 -10.67
N ASP A 115 -22.66 10.07 -9.97
CA ASP A 115 -22.63 11.45 -10.44
C ASP A 115 -21.25 12.11 -10.28
N GLY A 116 -20.24 11.37 -9.80
CA GLY A 116 -18.89 11.87 -9.52
C GLY A 116 -18.74 12.58 -8.18
N TRP A 117 -19.82 12.75 -7.41
CA TRP A 117 -19.75 13.30 -6.05
C TRP A 117 -19.29 12.25 -5.04
N ARG A 118 -18.80 12.69 -3.88
CA ARG A 118 -18.38 11.78 -2.81
C ARG A 118 -19.61 11.30 -2.05
N VAL A 119 -19.75 9.99 -1.90
CA VAL A 119 -20.77 9.35 -1.07
C VAL A 119 -20.11 8.82 0.19
N PHE A 120 -20.62 9.23 1.35
CA PHE A 120 -20.19 8.72 2.65
C PHE A 120 -21.03 7.48 2.98
N VAL A 121 -20.36 6.36 3.24
CA VAL A 121 -21.01 5.06 3.48
C VAL A 121 -20.61 4.58 4.86
N ALA A 122 -21.63 4.31 5.70
CA ALA A 122 -21.48 3.63 6.97
C ALA A 122 -21.51 2.11 6.75
N ASN A 123 -20.43 1.43 7.13
CA ASN A 123 -20.43 -0.03 7.24
C ASN A 123 -20.60 -0.37 8.72
N SER A 124 -21.67 -1.09 9.07
CA SER A 124 -22.06 -1.29 10.47
C SER A 124 -21.59 -2.64 11.01
N PHE A 125 -21.22 -2.63 12.28
CA PHE A 125 -20.76 -3.80 13.01
C PHE A 125 -21.43 -3.83 14.39
N ARG A 126 -21.56 -5.03 14.95
CA ARG A 126 -22.11 -5.27 16.29
C ARG A 126 -21.08 -5.97 17.16
N CYS A 127 -20.90 -5.52 18.38
CA CYS A 127 -20.11 -6.24 19.39
C CYS A 127 -20.82 -7.53 19.84
N GLU A 128 -20.10 -8.42 20.50
CA GLU A 128 -20.70 -9.57 21.17
C GLU A 128 -21.59 -9.13 22.34
N GLU A 129 -22.31 -10.08 22.93
CA GLU A 129 -23.09 -9.80 24.14
C GLU A 129 -22.17 -9.33 25.27
N ASP A 130 -22.67 -8.42 26.10
CA ASP A 130 -21.96 -7.74 27.19
C ASP A 130 -20.70 -6.93 26.81
N HIS A 131 -20.41 -6.79 25.52
CA HIS A 131 -19.34 -5.95 24.99
C HIS A 131 -19.90 -4.66 24.37
N VAL A 132 -19.13 -3.59 24.43
CA VAL A 132 -19.40 -2.31 23.77
C VAL A 132 -18.15 -1.82 23.07
N PHE A 133 -18.33 -1.03 22.01
CA PHE A 133 -17.22 -0.45 21.26
C PHE A 133 -16.55 0.65 22.07
N ASP A 134 -15.30 0.42 22.45
CA ASP A 134 -14.44 1.39 23.08
C ASP A 134 -13.85 2.31 22.00
N GLN A 135 -14.35 3.54 21.94
CA GLN A 135 -13.95 4.50 20.91
C GLN A 135 -12.49 4.96 21.03
N GLU A 136 -11.90 4.90 22.23
CA GLU A 136 -10.50 5.27 22.45
C GLU A 136 -9.56 4.17 21.96
N GLN A 137 -9.92 2.91 22.23
CA GLN A 137 -9.13 1.73 21.86
C GLN A 137 -9.45 1.19 20.46
N PHE A 138 -10.53 1.67 19.85
CA PHE A 138 -11.04 1.23 18.55
C PHE A 138 -11.45 -0.25 18.49
N GLU A 139 -11.87 -0.86 19.61
CA GLU A 139 -12.18 -2.29 19.73
C GLU A 139 -13.44 -2.53 20.60
N CYS A 140 -14.17 -3.64 20.40
CA CYS A 140 -15.20 -4.04 21.36
C CYS A 140 -14.56 -4.65 22.61
N ARG A 141 -14.90 -4.10 23.78
CA ARG A 141 -14.40 -4.55 25.09
C ARG A 141 -15.56 -4.79 26.04
N GLU A 142 -15.30 -5.50 27.13
CA GLU A 142 -16.29 -5.67 28.20
C GLU A 142 -16.75 -4.29 28.70
N ARG A 143 -18.05 -4.16 28.99
CA ARG A 143 -18.69 -2.86 29.25
C ARG A 143 -18.09 -2.07 30.40
N ASP A 144 -17.56 -2.75 31.41
CA ASP A 144 -16.93 -2.16 32.60
C ASP A 144 -15.46 -1.75 32.37
N GLU A 145 -14.80 -2.34 31.39
CA GLU A 145 -13.43 -1.96 31.00
C GLU A 145 -13.36 -0.95 29.86
N ALA A 146 -14.42 -0.84 29.08
CA ALA A 146 -14.53 0.09 27.96
C ALA A 146 -14.72 1.53 28.44
N LEU A 147 -14.28 2.48 27.61
CA LEU A 147 -14.68 3.89 27.76
C LEU A 147 -16.21 4.00 27.92
N PRO A 148 -16.74 4.78 28.89
CA PRO A 148 -18.18 4.98 29.02
C PRO A 148 -18.79 5.50 27.71
N CYS A 149 -19.80 4.80 27.20
CA CYS A 149 -20.35 5.08 25.87
C CYS A 149 -20.80 6.54 25.66
N SER A 150 -21.31 7.19 26.71
CA SER A 150 -21.71 8.61 26.67
C SER A 150 -20.54 9.58 26.40
N GLN A 151 -19.29 9.14 26.58
CA GLN A 151 -18.08 9.90 26.31
C GLN A 151 -17.47 9.58 24.94
N ALA A 152 -17.96 8.56 24.23
CA ALA A 152 -17.35 8.07 23.00
C ALA A 152 -17.16 9.17 21.96
N GLU A 153 -18.13 10.05 21.75
CA GLU A 153 -18.01 11.11 20.72
C GLU A 153 -16.82 12.05 20.94
N ALA A 154 -16.40 12.27 22.20
CA ALA A 154 -15.24 13.09 22.51
C ALA A 154 -13.92 12.49 21.97
N TYR A 155 -13.90 11.18 21.73
CA TYR A 155 -12.76 10.43 21.22
C TYR A 155 -12.79 10.19 19.71
N TYR A 156 -13.83 10.67 18.99
CA TYR A 156 -13.87 10.58 17.52
C TYR A 156 -12.67 11.23 16.83
N GLY A 157 -12.02 12.20 17.48
CA GLY A 157 -10.78 12.81 16.99
C GLY A 157 -9.64 11.81 16.75
N GLY A 158 -9.62 10.68 17.46
CA GLY A 158 -8.63 9.62 17.27
C GLY A 158 -8.66 9.01 15.86
N ASN A 159 -9.78 9.14 15.13
CA ASN A 159 -9.87 8.67 13.74
C ASN A 159 -8.92 9.40 12.79
N SER A 160 -8.49 10.61 13.14
CA SER A 160 -7.51 11.37 12.35
C SER A 160 -6.12 10.69 12.30
N VAL A 161 -5.83 9.76 13.20
CA VAL A 161 -4.59 8.96 13.20
C VAL A 161 -4.52 8.04 11.97
N TRP A 162 -5.66 7.63 11.42
CA TRP A 162 -5.77 6.68 10.31
C TRP A 162 -5.89 7.33 8.94
N ASN A 163 -5.82 8.67 8.85
CA ASN A 163 -6.22 9.45 7.68
C ASN A 163 -5.05 10.19 7.02
#